data_AF-A0A6G9YIH4-F1
#
_entry.id   AF-A0A6G9YIH4-F1
#
_cell.length_a   1.000
_cell.length_b   1.000
_cell.length_c   1.000
_cell.angle_alpha   90.00
_cell.angle_beta   90.00
_cell.angle_gamma   90.00
#
_symmetry.space_group_name_H-M   'P 1'
#
loop_
_entity.id
_entity.type
_entity.pdbx_description
1 polymer ?
#
loop_
_entity_poly.entity_id
_entity_poly.type
_entity_poly.pdbx_seq_one_letter_code
_entity_poly.pdbx_strand_id
1 'polypeptide(L)'
;MSEYLDALQAAADGISGIEAAAAGSGSARLTTELTAALTLLDAARTALSQRISTLPGTTSPGTVTALNSELAAIGNARTQLGNALGDVGAESTVATVAGIAAARHSLEAALQAARALETQAP
;
A
#
# COMPACT_ATOMS: atom_id res chain seq x y z
N MET A 1 -10.71 7.85 -11.30
CA MET A 1 -10.79 6.57 -10.56
C MET A 1 -9.61 5.68 -10.94
N SER A 2 -9.31 5.54 -12.24
CA SER A 2 -8.30 4.62 -12.77
C SER A 2 -6.87 4.86 -12.26
N GLU A 3 -6.38 6.10 -12.16
CA GLU A 3 -4.98 6.35 -11.75
C GLU A 3 -4.68 5.96 -10.29
N TYR A 4 -5.62 6.16 -9.36
CA TYR A 4 -5.44 5.74 -7.96
C TYR A 4 -5.42 4.21 -7.83
N LEU A 5 -6.39 3.55 -8.46
CA LEU A 5 -6.49 2.09 -8.42
C LEU A 5 -5.32 1.44 -9.14
N ASP A 6 -4.87 2.01 -10.27
CA ASP A 6 -3.69 1.55 -11.00
C ASP A 6 -2.42 1.69 -10.16
N ALA A 7 -2.22 2.83 -9.48
CA ALA A 7 -1.11 3.02 -8.56
C ALA A 7 -1.15 2.06 -7.36
N LEU A 8 -2.33 1.83 -6.78
CA LEU A 8 -2.51 0.93 -5.64
C LEU A 8 -2.27 -0.54 -6.06
N GLN A 9 -2.77 -0.92 -7.23
CA GLN A 9 -2.58 -2.24 -7.83
C GLN A 9 -1.09 -2.46 -8.14
N ALA A 10 -0.43 -1.51 -8.80
CA ALA A 10 1.00 -1.55 -9.09
C ALA A 10 1.86 -1.65 -7.81
N ALA A 11 1.48 -0.95 -6.74
CA ALA A 11 2.16 -1.07 -5.45
C ALA A 11 1.98 -2.48 -4.86
N ALA A 12 0.77 -3.03 -4.89
CA ALA A 12 0.48 -4.37 -4.38
C ALA A 12 1.21 -5.46 -5.19
N ASP A 13 1.22 -5.36 -6.52
CA ASP A 13 1.95 -6.27 -7.41
C ASP A 13 3.46 -6.18 -7.17
N GLY A 14 3.99 -4.95 -7.01
CA GLY A 14 5.39 -4.73 -6.65
C GLY A 14 5.76 -5.42 -5.33
N ILE A 15 4.93 -5.28 -4.30
CA ILE A 15 5.17 -5.86 -2.97
C ILE A 15 5.07 -7.39 -2.99
N SER A 16 4.11 -7.97 -3.72
CA SER A 16 4.04 -9.42 -3.96
C SER A 16 5.31 -9.95 -4.65
N GLY A 17 5.81 -9.22 -5.65
CA GLY A 17 7.06 -9.58 -6.33
C GLY A 17 8.26 -9.58 -5.38
N ILE A 18 8.32 -8.59 -4.47
CA ILE A 18 9.36 -8.49 -3.45
C ILE A 18 9.25 -9.62 -2.44
N GLU A 19 8.05 -9.94 -1.95
CA GLU A 19 7.84 -11.03 -0.97
C GLU A 19 8.37 -12.37 -1.51
N ALA A 20 8.05 -12.69 -2.76
CA ALA A 20 8.53 -13.89 -3.43
C ALA A 20 10.06 -13.90 -3.60
N ALA A 21 10.67 -12.72 -3.80
CA ALA A 21 12.10 -12.56 -4.03
C ALA A 21 12.92 -12.39 -2.74
N ALA A 22 12.31 -12.00 -1.61
CA ALA A 22 12.99 -11.59 -0.39
C ALA A 22 13.81 -12.70 0.28
N ALA A 23 13.40 -13.97 0.13
CA ALA A 23 14.11 -15.10 0.71
C ALA A 23 15.45 -15.42 0.00
N GLY A 24 15.70 -14.88 -1.19
CA GLY A 24 16.90 -15.18 -2.00
C GLY A 24 17.56 -13.98 -2.66
N SER A 25 17.08 -12.76 -2.41
CA SER A 25 17.61 -11.54 -3.01
C SER A 25 18.66 -10.89 -2.13
N GLY A 26 19.70 -10.31 -2.74
CA GLY A 26 20.69 -9.51 -2.02
C GLY A 26 20.10 -8.23 -1.45
N SER A 27 20.66 -7.75 -0.33
CA SER A 27 20.18 -6.59 0.45
C SER A 27 20.08 -5.30 -0.38
N ALA A 28 20.98 -5.11 -1.35
CA ALA A 28 20.95 -3.96 -2.26
C ALA A 28 19.72 -3.98 -3.18
N ARG A 29 19.38 -5.15 -3.73
CA ARG A 29 18.19 -5.32 -4.58
C ARG A 29 16.92 -5.10 -3.77
N LEU A 30 16.83 -5.71 -2.59
CA LEU A 30 15.69 -5.54 -1.70
C LEU A 30 15.49 -4.09 -1.30
N THR A 31 16.56 -3.38 -0.95
CA THR A 31 16.52 -1.93 -0.67
C THR A 31 15.91 -1.15 -1.84
N THR A 32 16.36 -1.41 -3.07
CA THR A 32 15.82 -0.73 -4.26
C THR A 32 14.34 -1.04 -4.48
N GLU A 33 13.95 -2.31 -4.44
CA GLU A 33 12.56 -2.71 -4.70
C GLU A 33 11.62 -2.20 -3.60
N LEU A 34 12.03 -2.28 -2.31
CA LEU A 34 11.27 -1.71 -1.19
C LEU A 34 11.13 -0.19 -1.28
N THR A 35 12.18 0.51 -1.71
CA THR A 35 12.13 1.98 -1.92
C THR A 35 11.17 2.34 -3.06
N ALA A 36 11.18 1.56 -4.14
CA ALA A 36 10.23 1.74 -5.24
C ALA A 36 8.78 1.50 -4.78
N ALA A 37 8.53 0.42 -4.03
CA ALA A 37 7.22 0.14 -3.45
C ALA A 37 6.74 1.26 -2.51
N LEU A 38 7.61 1.79 -1.65
CA LEU A 38 7.31 2.93 -0.79
C LEU A 38 6.93 4.19 -1.59
N THR A 39 7.64 4.46 -2.68
CA THR A 39 7.34 5.60 -3.56
C THR A 39 5.96 5.47 -4.21
N LEU A 40 5.62 4.27 -4.70
CA LEU A 40 4.29 3.98 -5.26
C LEU A 40 3.18 4.14 -4.20
N LEU A 41 3.42 3.68 -2.97
CA LEU A 41 2.47 3.84 -1.88
C LEU A 41 2.26 5.29 -1.46
N ASP A 42 3.31 6.10 -1.40
CA ASP A 42 3.17 7.54 -1.11
C ASP A 42 2.42 8.26 -2.24
N ALA A 43 2.60 7.86 -3.50
CA ALA A 43 1.80 8.35 -4.62
C ALA A 43 0.31 7.95 -4.48
N ALA A 44 0.01 6.68 -4.20
CA ALA A 44 -1.35 6.19 -4.00
C ALA A 44 -2.05 6.89 -2.82
N ARG A 45 -1.33 7.04 -1.69
CA ARG A 45 -1.80 7.78 -0.51
C ARG A 45 -2.13 9.23 -0.86
N THR A 46 -1.25 9.89 -1.60
CA THR A 46 -1.42 11.29 -2.01
C THR A 46 -2.64 11.43 -2.91
N ALA A 47 -2.81 10.55 -3.89
CA ALA A 47 -3.98 10.52 -4.77
C ALA A 47 -5.28 10.29 -3.98
N LEU A 48 -5.28 9.35 -3.03
CA LEU A 48 -6.44 9.09 -2.17
C LEU A 48 -6.77 10.30 -1.27
N SER A 49 -5.76 10.92 -0.66
CA SER A 49 -5.97 12.10 0.18
C SER A 49 -6.55 13.28 -0.61
N GLN A 50 -6.10 13.49 -1.84
CA GLN A 50 -6.67 14.50 -2.75
C GLN A 50 -8.12 14.16 -3.11
N ARG A 51 -8.41 12.87 -3.36
CA ARG A 51 -9.77 12.40 -3.62
C ARG A 51 -10.69 12.66 -2.43
N ILE A 52 -10.27 12.33 -1.20
CA ILE A 52 -11.04 12.60 0.02
C ILE A 52 -11.29 14.10 0.17
N SER A 53 -10.27 14.93 -0.07
CA SER A 53 -10.39 16.40 0.04
C SER A 53 -11.27 17.04 -1.03
N THR A 54 -11.54 16.34 -2.13
CA THR A 54 -12.37 16.83 -3.25
C THR A 54 -13.77 16.21 -3.25
N LEU A 55 -14.09 15.38 -2.25
CA LEU A 55 -15.42 14.81 -2.11
C LEU A 55 -16.45 15.92 -1.90
N PRO A 56 -17.59 15.90 -2.63
CA PRO A 56 -18.68 16.82 -2.37
C PRO A 56 -19.26 16.58 -0.97
N GLY A 57 -19.73 17.64 -0.31
CA GLY A 57 -20.37 17.54 1.01
C GLY A 57 -21.65 16.70 1.05
N THR A 58 -22.18 16.31 -0.11
CA THR A 58 -23.31 15.37 -0.28
C THR A 58 -22.86 13.90 -0.32
N THR A 59 -21.57 13.62 -0.20
CA THR A 59 -21.04 12.25 -0.16
C THR A 59 -21.57 11.53 1.08
N SER A 60 -22.00 10.28 0.90
CA SER A 60 -22.48 9.45 2.00
C SER A 60 -21.40 9.28 3.09
N PRO A 61 -21.76 9.38 4.38
CA PRO A 61 -20.85 9.07 5.48
C PRO A 61 -20.16 7.71 5.35
N GLY A 62 -20.87 6.70 4.81
CA GLY A 62 -20.30 5.36 4.59
C GLY A 62 -19.14 5.38 3.58
N THR A 63 -19.25 6.17 2.52
CA THR A 63 -18.17 6.35 1.53
C THR A 63 -16.98 7.07 2.15
N VAL A 64 -17.21 8.11 2.96
CA VAL A 64 -16.14 8.84 3.66
C VAL A 64 -15.42 7.92 4.67
N THR A 65 -16.15 7.10 5.42
CA THR A 65 -15.57 6.13 6.35
C THR A 65 -14.69 5.12 5.62
N ALA A 66 -15.17 4.53 4.52
CA ALA A 66 -14.41 3.56 3.74
C ALA A 66 -13.11 4.16 3.16
N LEU A 67 -13.15 5.37 2.60
CA LEU A 67 -11.95 6.04 2.08
C LEU A 67 -10.94 6.38 3.19
N ASN A 68 -11.41 6.75 4.38
CA ASN A 68 -10.52 6.94 5.54
C ASN A 68 -9.90 5.61 6.00
N SER A 69 -10.65 4.50 5.96
CA SER A 69 -10.11 3.17 6.24
C SER A 69 -9.05 2.75 5.20
N GLU A 70 -9.26 3.04 3.92
CA GLU A 70 -8.25 2.84 2.87
C GLU A 70 -6.98 3.65 3.16
N LEU A 71 -7.14 4.93 3.54
CA LEU A 71 -6.00 5.80 3.85
C LEU A 71 -5.19 5.26 5.03
N ALA A 72 -5.87 4.77 6.07
CA ALA A 72 -5.23 4.14 7.21
C ALA A 72 -4.51 2.84 6.81
N ALA A 73 -5.11 2.02 5.96
CA ALA A 73 -4.52 0.77 5.48
C ALA A 73 -3.25 1.01 4.64
N ILE A 74 -3.28 1.99 3.73
CA ILE A 74 -2.08 2.42 2.97
C ILE A 74 -1.00 2.96 3.91
N GLY A 75 -1.38 3.76 4.92
CA GLY A 75 -0.46 4.25 5.94
C GLY A 75 0.20 3.14 6.75
N ASN A 76 -0.55 2.10 7.11
CA ASN A 76 -0.01 0.92 7.79
C ASN A 76 0.96 0.17 6.86
N ALA A 77 0.57 -0.09 5.61
CA ALA A 77 1.43 -0.76 4.63
C ALA A 77 2.78 -0.05 4.45
N ARG A 78 2.75 1.28 4.34
CA ARG A 78 3.95 2.12 4.26
C ARG A 78 4.84 1.97 5.50
N THR A 79 4.23 1.96 6.70
CA THR A 79 4.97 1.79 7.96
C THR A 79 5.64 0.42 8.02
N GLN A 80 4.92 -0.64 7.65
CA GLN A 80 5.45 -2.01 7.63
C GLN A 80 6.61 -2.17 6.62
N LEU A 81 6.52 -1.57 5.43
CA LEU A 81 7.63 -1.57 4.47
C LEU A 81 8.82 -0.73 4.93
N GLY A 82 8.57 0.39 5.62
CA GLY A 82 9.63 1.19 6.22
C GLY A 82 10.40 0.40 7.28
N ASN A 83 9.69 -0.38 8.10
CA ASN A 83 10.30 -1.30 9.05
C ASN A 83 11.10 -2.39 8.32
N ALA A 84 10.50 -3.04 7.30
CA ALA A 84 11.17 -4.06 6.50
C ALA A 84 12.46 -3.55 5.83
N LEU A 85 12.46 -2.30 5.35
CA LEU A 85 13.63 -1.62 4.79
C LEU A 85 14.71 -1.38 5.85
N GLY A 86 14.32 -0.98 7.06
CA GLY A 86 15.22 -0.88 8.21
C GLY A 86 15.83 -2.24 8.58
N ASP A 87 15.02 -3.30 8.54
CA ASP A 87 15.45 -4.67 8.82
C ASP A 87 16.41 -5.23 7.74
N VAL A 88 16.27 -4.81 6.48
CA VAL A 88 17.26 -5.09 5.43
C VAL A 88 18.61 -4.51 5.80
N GLY A 89 18.63 -3.27 6.31
CA GLY A 89 19.85 -2.63 6.82
C GLY A 89 20.44 -3.30 8.05
N ALA A 90 19.61 -3.98 8.84
CA ALA A 90 20.02 -4.77 10.01
C ALA A 90 20.31 -6.26 9.68
N GLU A 91 20.30 -6.64 8.39
CA GLU A 91 20.51 -8.01 7.90
C GLU A 91 19.53 -9.07 8.48
N SER A 92 18.34 -8.65 8.88
CA SER A 92 17.32 -9.55 9.47
C SER A 92 16.32 -10.02 8.43
N THR A 93 16.67 -11.06 7.66
CA THR A 93 15.82 -11.57 6.58
C THR A 93 14.42 -11.99 7.04
N VAL A 94 14.30 -12.59 8.24
CA VAL A 94 13.00 -13.01 8.79
C VAL A 94 12.09 -11.81 9.09
N ALA A 95 12.65 -10.74 9.67
CA ALA A 95 11.90 -9.53 9.99
C ALA A 95 11.52 -8.77 8.71
N THR A 96 12.43 -8.68 7.73
CA THR A 96 12.14 -8.12 6.41
C THR A 96 10.95 -8.83 5.74
N VAL A 97 10.96 -10.17 5.68
CA VAL A 97 9.88 -10.95 5.06
C VAL A 97 8.56 -10.75 5.81
N ALA A 98 8.58 -10.75 7.15
CA ALA A 98 7.39 -10.51 7.96
C ALA A 98 6.80 -9.11 7.73
N GLY A 99 7.63 -8.08 7.65
CA GLY A 99 7.22 -6.71 7.38
C GLY A 99 6.61 -6.55 5.97
N ILE A 100 7.20 -7.20 4.96
CA ILE A 100 6.66 -7.22 3.60
C ILE A 100 5.28 -7.89 3.57
N ALA A 101 5.13 -9.05 4.21
CA ALA A 101 3.86 -9.77 4.27
C ALA A 101 2.77 -8.96 5.00
N ALA A 102 3.11 -8.29 6.10
CA ALA A 102 2.19 -7.41 6.83
C ALA A 102 1.75 -6.20 5.98
N ALA A 103 2.69 -5.64 5.19
CA ALA A 103 2.38 -4.57 4.25
C ALA A 103 1.42 -5.03 3.16
N ARG A 104 1.66 -6.22 2.58
CA ARG A 104 0.79 -6.84 1.58
C ARG A 104 -0.63 -7.02 2.13
N HIS A 105 -0.78 -7.61 3.31
CA HIS A 105 -2.09 -7.81 3.94
C HIS A 105 -2.86 -6.49 4.11
N SER A 106 -2.15 -5.43 4.50
CA SER A 106 -2.76 -4.10 4.64
C SER A 106 -3.24 -3.54 3.29
N LEU A 107 -2.48 -3.77 2.21
CA LEU A 107 -2.87 -3.33 0.87
C LEU A 107 -4.00 -4.15 0.27
N GLU A 108 -4.04 -5.45 0.54
CA GLU A 108 -5.16 -6.29 0.15
C GLU A 108 -6.47 -5.78 0.76
N ALA A 109 -6.43 -5.37 2.03
CA ALA A 109 -7.58 -4.74 2.68
C ALA A 109 -7.97 -3.40 2.03
N ALA A 110 -6.98 -2.57 1.68
CA ALA A 110 -7.22 -1.30 0.97
C ALA A 110 -7.84 -1.53 -0.42
N LEU A 111 -7.33 -2.49 -1.20
CA LEU A 111 -7.85 -2.85 -2.52
C LEU A 111 -9.27 -3.38 -2.45
N GLN A 112 -9.58 -4.24 -1.47
CA GLN A 112 -10.94 -4.74 -1.27
C GLN A 112 -11.91 -3.61 -0.92
N ALA A 113 -11.51 -2.68 -0.05
CA ALA A 113 -12.31 -1.50 0.28
C ALA A 113 -12.52 -0.59 -0.96
N ALA A 114 -11.46 -0.34 -1.73
CA ALA A 114 -11.53 0.48 -2.94
C ALA A 114 -12.49 -0.12 -3.99
N ARG A 115 -12.43 -1.45 -4.19
CA ARG A 115 -13.35 -2.17 -5.10
C ARG A 115 -14.79 -2.18 -4.57
N ALA A 116 -14.97 -2.35 -3.26
CA ALA A 116 -16.30 -2.26 -2.64
C ALA A 116 -16.92 -0.89 -2.85
N LEU A 117 -16.12 0.19 -2.85
CA LEU A 117 -16.58 1.53 -3.19
C LEU A 117 -16.90 1.72 -4.66
N GLU A 118 -16.15 1.10 -5.59
CA GLU A 118 -16.48 1.12 -7.02
C GLU A 118 -17.84 0.49 -7.31
N THR A 119 -18.15 -0.64 -6.67
CA THR A 119 -19.45 -1.31 -6.86
C THR A 119 -20.64 -0.52 -6.29
N GLN A 120 -20.38 0.50 -5.46
CA GLN A 120 -21.40 1.32 -4.80
C GLN A 120 -21.53 2.72 -5.43
N ALA A 121 -20.66 3.09 -6.37
CA ALA A 121 -20.80 4.33 -7.13
C ALA A 121 -21.79 4.09 -8.30
N PRO A 122 -22.97 4.76 -8.32
CA PRO A 122 -23.95 4.63 -9.41
C PRO A 122 -23.45 5.20 -10.74
#